data_AF-A0A2N3PQN7-F1
#
_entry.id   AF-A0A2N3PQN7-F1
#
_cell.length_a   1.000
_cell.length_b   1.000
_cell.length_c   1.000
_cell.angle_alpha   90.00
_cell.angle_beta   90.00
_cell.angle_gamma   90.00
#
_symmetry.space_group_name_H-M   'P 1'
#
loop_
_entity.id
_entity.type
_entity.pdbx_description
1 polymer ?
#
loop_
_entity_poly.entity_id
_entity_poly.type
_entity_poly.pdbx_seq_one_letter_code
_entity_poly.pdbx_strand_id
1 'polypeptide(L)'
;MYRILAANAEVRERRNLRRHPVYTRPELLATGPNQVWSWDITKLKGPVKGQFFKRGRFAITPSGTALLANPPTKLDTQHLLSVPAFREFYRADQPEETVGATTQGAAPSATPEEVIEAAFNATQAALRTELLERILQNGPGFFEGLIVDLLVAMGYGGSHRNAAAQLGRTGDGGVDGVINEDVLGLDRVYVQAKRYTPGTSVGRPDVQAFTGSLVGLGATKGVFVTTSTFSPQAVEFAARIPQRVILIDGKRLTELMIEHGVGVRSSRVLEFKRIDEDFFVEE
;
A
#
# COMPACT_ATOMS: atom_id res chain seq x y z
N MET A 1 25.56 -41.61 -43.49
CA MET A 1 26.98 -41.55 -43.06
C MET A 1 27.15 -41.73 -41.55
N TYR A 2 26.39 -41.05 -40.69
CA TYR A 2 26.55 -41.12 -39.22
C TYR A 2 26.27 -42.49 -38.56
N ARG A 3 25.40 -43.34 -39.12
CA ARG A 3 25.13 -44.69 -38.58
C ARG A 3 26.32 -45.66 -38.69
N ILE A 4 27.09 -45.58 -39.77
CA ILE A 4 28.25 -46.46 -40.00
C ILE A 4 29.41 -46.08 -39.08
N LEU A 5 29.60 -44.78 -38.84
CA LEU A 5 30.64 -44.27 -37.94
C LEU A 5 30.38 -44.61 -36.46
N ALA A 6 29.11 -44.64 -36.03
CA ALA A 6 28.74 -45.07 -34.68
C ALA A 6 28.95 -46.58 -34.46
N ALA A 7 28.64 -47.41 -35.46
CA ALA A 7 28.82 -48.86 -35.39
C ALA A 7 30.29 -49.29 -35.28
N ASN A 8 31.21 -48.48 -35.83
CA ASN A 8 32.66 -48.73 -35.77
C ASN A 8 33.35 -47.99 -34.60
N ALA A 9 32.59 -47.40 -33.67
CA ALA A 9 33.08 -46.66 -32.51
C ALA A 9 34.05 -45.50 -32.84
N GLU A 10 33.95 -44.94 -34.05
CA GLU A 10 34.80 -43.85 -34.54
C GLU A 10 34.22 -42.46 -34.23
N VAL A 11 32.98 -42.40 -33.70
CA VAL A 11 32.43 -41.19 -33.06
C VAL A 11 32.75 -41.25 -31.58
N ARG A 12 33.91 -40.71 -31.19
CA ARG A 12 34.28 -40.49 -29.78
C ARG A 12 34.24 -39.01 -29.45
N GLU A 13 33.63 -38.69 -28.32
CA GLU A 13 33.53 -37.33 -27.79
C GLU A 13 34.94 -36.82 -27.44
N ARG A 14 35.42 -35.80 -28.16
CA ARG A 14 36.82 -35.30 -28.06
C ARG A 14 37.11 -34.44 -26.84
N ARG A 15 36.11 -34.15 -26.00
CA ARG A 15 36.27 -33.27 -24.85
C ARG A 15 36.38 -34.10 -23.59
N ASN A 16 37.45 -33.88 -22.83
CA ASN A 16 37.59 -34.41 -21.48
C ASN A 16 36.64 -33.62 -20.57
N LEU A 17 35.36 -33.99 -20.57
CA LEU A 17 34.35 -33.35 -19.72
C LEU A 17 34.73 -33.62 -18.27
N ARG A 18 35.01 -32.55 -17.51
CA ARG A 18 35.20 -32.64 -16.06
C ARG A 18 33.97 -33.29 -15.46
N ARG A 19 34.11 -34.50 -14.93
CA ARG A 19 33.10 -35.11 -14.06
C ARG A 19 33.07 -34.30 -12.76
N HIS A 20 32.06 -33.47 -12.58
CA HIS A 20 31.82 -32.81 -11.30
C HIS A 20 31.56 -33.90 -10.25
N PRO A 21 32.27 -33.90 -9.10
CA PRO A 21 31.96 -34.83 -8.03
C PRO A 21 30.53 -34.59 -7.56
N VAL A 22 29.80 -35.68 -7.27
CA VAL A 22 28.48 -35.60 -6.65
C VAL A 22 28.68 -35.04 -5.25
N TYR A 23 28.39 -33.74 -5.08
CA TYR A 23 28.41 -33.12 -3.76
C TYR A 23 27.18 -33.57 -2.99
N THR A 24 27.36 -34.34 -1.93
CA THR A 24 26.31 -34.57 -0.95
C THR A 24 25.96 -33.23 -0.30
N ARG A 25 24.72 -32.77 -0.45
CA ARG A 25 24.22 -31.52 0.15
C ARG A 25 24.12 -31.75 1.66
N PRO A 26 24.87 -31.02 2.52
CA PRO A 26 24.60 -31.05 3.94
C PRO A 26 23.33 -30.21 4.17
N GLU A 27 22.20 -30.88 4.27
CA GLU A 27 20.93 -30.26 4.63
C GLU A 27 20.80 -30.28 6.14
N LEU A 28 21.05 -29.14 6.79
CA LEU A 28 20.54 -28.89 8.13
C LEU A 28 19.10 -28.39 7.96
N LEU A 29 18.14 -29.32 7.89
CA LEU A 29 16.72 -29.00 7.89
C LEU A 29 16.28 -28.71 9.33
N ALA A 30 15.82 -27.49 9.58
CA ALA A 30 15.10 -27.18 10.81
C ALA A 30 13.79 -27.98 10.82
N THR A 31 13.59 -28.83 11.84
CA THR A 31 12.36 -29.60 12.07
C THR A 31 11.39 -28.90 13.01
N GLY A 32 11.76 -27.72 13.53
CA GLY A 32 10.91 -26.89 14.37
C GLY A 32 11.28 -25.40 14.30
N PRO A 33 10.39 -24.52 14.79
CA PRO A 33 10.65 -23.08 14.88
C PRO A 33 11.94 -22.80 15.68
N ASN A 34 12.69 -21.76 15.29
CA ASN A 34 13.87 -21.27 16.03
C ASN A 34 15.10 -22.20 16.09
N GLN A 35 15.22 -23.18 15.19
CA GLN A 35 16.38 -24.10 15.18
C GLN A 35 17.57 -23.64 14.32
N VAL A 36 17.34 -22.77 13.34
CA VAL A 36 18.39 -22.24 12.46
C VAL A 36 18.18 -20.74 12.31
N TRP A 37 19.18 -19.96 12.70
CA TRP A 37 19.18 -18.52 12.58
C TRP A 37 20.43 -18.11 11.81
N SER A 38 20.26 -17.49 10.64
CA SER A 38 21.38 -16.97 9.86
C SER A 38 21.25 -15.47 9.67
N TRP A 39 22.28 -14.74 10.09
CA TRP A 39 22.54 -13.37 9.67
C TRP A 39 23.55 -13.42 8.52
N ASP A 40 23.10 -13.46 7.27
CA ASP A 40 23.76 -12.73 6.17
C ASP A 40 23.05 -12.92 4.82
N ILE A 41 22.83 -11.80 4.11
CA ILE A 41 22.58 -11.75 2.67
C ILE A 41 23.68 -10.91 2.03
N THR A 42 24.96 -11.14 2.33
CA THR A 42 26.04 -10.43 1.62
C THR A 42 27.25 -11.31 1.29
N LYS A 43 27.92 -10.98 0.18
CA LYS A 43 29.09 -11.67 -0.38
C LYS A 43 30.35 -11.40 0.46
N LEU A 44 30.38 -11.81 1.73
CA LEU A 44 31.53 -11.60 2.61
C LEU A 44 32.52 -12.79 2.61
N LYS A 45 33.81 -12.44 2.66
CA LYS A 45 34.91 -13.39 2.95
C LYS A 45 34.72 -13.94 4.35
N GLY A 46 34.99 -15.23 4.53
CA GLY A 46 34.81 -15.88 5.84
C GLY A 46 35.72 -15.28 6.91
N PRO A 47 35.42 -15.53 8.20
CA PRO A 47 36.16 -14.95 9.34
C PRO A 47 37.63 -15.39 9.40
N VAL A 48 38.00 -16.40 8.60
CA VAL A 48 39.37 -16.88 8.44
C VAL A 48 39.85 -16.57 7.02
N LYS A 49 41.04 -15.98 6.92
CA LYS A 49 41.67 -15.61 5.64
C LYS A 49 41.79 -16.85 4.72
N GLY A 50 41.08 -16.82 3.59
CA GLY A 50 41.06 -17.91 2.59
C GLY A 50 39.80 -18.78 2.58
N GLN A 51 38.87 -18.60 3.53
CA GLN A 51 37.54 -19.22 3.45
C GLN A 51 36.55 -18.34 2.69
N PHE A 52 35.83 -18.95 1.76
CA PHE A 52 34.78 -18.30 0.97
C PHE A 52 33.47 -19.07 1.17
N PHE A 53 32.43 -18.36 1.62
CA PHE A 53 31.09 -18.95 1.73
C PHE A 53 30.33 -18.79 0.41
N LYS A 54 29.46 -19.75 0.09
CA LYS A 54 28.53 -19.69 -1.05
C LYS A 54 27.15 -19.27 -0.54
N ARG A 55 26.37 -18.57 -1.37
CA ARG A 55 24.97 -18.19 -1.08
C ARG A 55 24.19 -19.41 -0.58
N GLY A 56 23.55 -19.28 0.60
CA GLY A 56 22.79 -20.37 1.24
C GLY A 56 23.60 -21.43 1.98
N ARG A 57 24.91 -21.21 2.23
CA ARG A 57 25.72 -22.05 3.13
C ARG A 57 26.21 -21.23 4.31
N PHE A 58 25.75 -21.60 5.50
CA PHE A 58 26.14 -20.97 6.76
C PHE A 58 27.13 -21.87 7.51
N ALA A 59 28.17 -21.28 8.07
CA ALA A 59 29.08 -21.96 8.98
C ALA A 59 29.05 -21.27 10.33
N ILE A 60 28.84 -22.05 11.39
CA ILE A 60 28.87 -21.52 12.74
C ILE A 60 30.30 -21.16 13.13
N THR A 61 30.47 -19.97 13.70
CA THR A 61 31.78 -19.55 14.22
C THR A 61 32.09 -20.29 15.53
N PRO A 62 33.36 -20.42 15.94
CA PRO A 62 33.71 -20.99 17.24
C PRO A 62 32.96 -20.32 18.41
N SER A 63 32.73 -19.01 18.33
CA SER A 63 31.93 -18.25 19.30
C SER A 63 30.45 -18.64 19.27
N GLY A 64 29.89 -18.88 18.08
CA GLY A 64 28.52 -19.40 17.94
C GLY A 64 28.38 -20.82 18.51
N THR A 65 29.37 -21.69 18.29
CA THR A 65 29.38 -23.04 18.85
C THR A 65 29.45 -23.02 20.39
N ALA A 66 30.24 -22.11 20.96
CA ALA A 66 30.31 -21.92 22.42
C ALA A 66 28.98 -21.40 23.01
N LEU A 67 28.28 -20.52 22.28
CA LEU A 67 26.97 -20.01 22.69
C LEU A 67 25.88 -21.08 22.58
N LEU A 68 25.95 -21.99 21.60
CA LEU A 68 25.06 -23.15 21.53
C LEU A 68 25.28 -24.17 22.66
N ALA A 69 26.50 -24.25 23.21
CA ALA A 69 26.78 -25.13 24.34
C ALA A 69 26.08 -24.67 25.64
N ASN A 70 25.80 -23.37 25.77
CA ASN A 70 25.04 -22.78 26.87
C ASN A 70 23.98 -21.82 26.33
N PRO A 71 22.85 -22.35 25.81
CA PRO A 71 21.86 -21.53 25.13
C PRO A 71 21.16 -20.58 26.14
N PRO A 72 21.12 -19.26 25.87
CA PRO A 72 20.38 -18.35 26.71
C PRO A 72 18.87 -18.60 26.58
N THR A 73 18.11 -18.32 27.64
CA THR A 73 16.64 -18.40 27.64
C THR A 73 15.99 -17.44 26.66
N LYS A 74 16.67 -16.34 26.33
CA LYS A 74 16.28 -15.38 25.30
C LYS A 74 17.52 -14.83 24.63
N LEU A 75 17.57 -14.89 23.29
CA LEU A 75 18.63 -14.28 22.50
C LEU A 75 18.14 -12.91 22.02
N ASP A 76 18.56 -11.84 22.68
CA ASP A 76 18.26 -10.47 22.30
C ASP A 76 19.53 -9.66 22.01
N THR A 77 19.36 -8.47 21.44
CA THR A 77 20.48 -7.60 21.09
C THR A 77 21.31 -7.21 22.32
N GLN A 78 20.71 -7.15 23.52
CA GLN A 78 21.46 -6.88 24.76
C GLN A 78 22.42 -8.02 25.08
N HIS A 79 21.97 -9.26 24.92
CA HIS A 79 22.84 -10.43 25.07
C HIS A 79 23.94 -10.45 24.01
N LEU A 80 23.63 -10.13 22.75
CA LEU A 80 24.62 -10.09 21.67
C LEU A 80 25.65 -8.96 21.86
N LEU A 81 25.25 -7.81 22.39
CA LEU A 81 26.16 -6.70 22.75
C LEU A 81 27.12 -7.04 23.90
N SER A 82 26.88 -8.13 24.64
CA SER A 82 27.85 -8.67 25.61
C SER A 82 29.06 -9.32 24.92
N VAL A 83 28.92 -9.76 23.67
CA VAL A 83 29.99 -10.38 22.88
C VAL A 83 30.87 -9.28 22.27
N PRO A 84 32.17 -9.19 22.60
CA PRO A 84 33.04 -8.11 22.13
C PRO A 84 33.08 -7.97 20.61
N ALA A 85 33.18 -9.08 19.89
CA ALA A 85 33.20 -9.10 18.42
C ALA A 85 31.90 -8.57 17.79
N PHE A 86 30.75 -8.83 18.42
CA PHE A 86 29.47 -8.31 17.95
C PHE A 86 29.35 -6.82 18.25
N ARG A 87 29.83 -6.36 19.41
CA ARG A 87 29.84 -4.94 19.80
C ARG A 87 30.70 -4.09 18.86
N GLU A 88 31.86 -4.59 18.45
CA GLU A 88 32.75 -3.91 17.49
C GLU A 88 32.11 -3.79 16.11
N PHE A 89 31.49 -4.87 15.62
CA PHE A 89 30.71 -4.84 14.37
C PHE A 89 29.53 -3.86 14.46
N TYR A 90 28.76 -3.91 15.55
CA TYR A 90 27.59 -3.07 15.75
C TYR A 90 27.93 -1.58 15.89
N ARG A 91 29.09 -1.24 16.46
CA ARG A 91 29.57 0.15 16.54
C ARG A 91 30.12 0.68 15.22
N ALA A 92 30.72 -0.17 14.39
CA ALA A 92 31.30 0.26 13.13
C ALA A 92 30.26 0.76 12.11
N ASP A 93 28.98 0.45 12.33
CA ASP A 93 27.86 0.79 11.43
C ASP A 93 27.02 2.01 11.91
N GLN A 94 27.40 2.66 13.01
CA GLN A 94 26.79 3.93 13.44
C GLN A 94 27.76 5.10 13.23
N PRO A 95 27.41 6.12 12.41
CA PRO A 95 28.14 7.38 12.39
C PRO A 95 28.05 8.04 13.77
N GLU A 96 29.18 8.54 14.28
CA GLU A 96 29.20 9.28 15.54
C GLU A 96 28.31 10.54 15.44
N GLU A 97 27.17 10.53 16.13
CA GLU A 97 26.56 11.74 16.66
C GLU A 97 26.66 11.73 18.18
N THR A 98 27.50 12.64 18.68
CA THR A 98 27.57 12.98 20.10
C THR A 98 26.38 13.82 20.55
N VAL A 99 25.85 13.41 21.71
CA VAL A 99 25.27 14.20 22.83
C VAL A 99 23.75 14.06 23.02
N GLY A 100 23.37 13.54 24.20
CA GLY A 100 22.15 13.95 24.90
C GLY A 100 21.33 12.80 25.45
N ALA A 101 21.11 12.78 26.76
CA ALA A 101 20.49 11.69 27.48
C ALA A 101 18.95 11.63 27.33
N THR A 102 18.45 10.38 27.35
CA THR A 102 17.11 9.91 27.77
C THR A 102 15.89 10.37 26.97
N THR A 103 15.30 9.45 26.21
CA THR A 103 13.85 9.18 26.34
C THR A 103 13.56 7.72 26.05
N GLN A 104 12.85 7.08 26.99
CA GLN A 104 12.24 5.78 26.82
C GLN A 104 11.20 5.84 25.69
N GLY A 105 11.24 4.87 24.79
CA GLY A 105 10.19 4.62 23.81
C GLY A 105 10.50 3.30 23.14
N ALA A 106 9.64 2.31 23.36
CA ALA A 106 9.78 0.96 22.79
C ALA A 106 10.14 1.05 21.30
N ALA A 107 11.28 0.45 20.93
CA ALA A 107 11.65 0.34 19.53
C ALA A 107 10.56 -0.48 18.81
N PRO A 108 9.91 0.04 17.75
CA PRO A 108 9.00 -0.78 16.98
C PRO A 108 9.81 -1.93 16.37
N SER A 109 9.33 -3.15 16.52
CA SER A 109 9.85 -4.35 15.84
C SER A 109 9.57 -4.34 14.33
N ALA A 110 9.37 -3.16 13.75
CA ALA A 110 8.87 -2.95 12.41
C ALA A 110 10.03 -2.71 11.45
N THR A 111 9.92 -3.25 10.24
CA THR A 111 10.87 -2.96 9.16
C THR A 111 10.85 -1.46 8.82
N PRO A 112 11.93 -0.87 8.29
CA PRO A 112 11.92 0.53 7.83
C PRO A 112 10.75 0.83 6.87
N GLU A 113 10.43 -0.13 6.00
CA GLU A 113 9.28 -0.06 5.09
C GLU A 113 7.95 0.04 5.84
N GLU A 114 7.73 -0.79 6.87
CA GLU A 114 6.51 -0.74 7.70
C GLU A 114 6.40 0.60 8.46
N VAL A 115 7.52 1.15 8.94
CA VAL A 115 7.54 2.46 9.60
C VAL A 115 7.13 3.56 8.60
N ILE A 116 7.63 3.50 7.37
CA ILE A 116 7.29 4.45 6.31
C ILE A 116 5.82 4.32 5.90
N GLU A 117 5.30 3.09 5.76
CA GLU A 117 3.90 2.84 5.44
C GLU A 117 2.98 3.34 6.55
N ALA A 118 3.31 3.09 7.82
CA ALA A 118 2.57 3.61 8.96
C ALA A 118 2.57 5.15 8.98
N ALA A 119 3.72 5.77 8.75
CA ALA A 119 3.84 7.23 8.67
C ALA A 119 3.05 7.81 7.49
N PHE A 120 3.06 7.14 6.34
CA PHE A 120 2.27 7.53 5.17
C PHE A 120 0.78 7.48 5.47
N ASN A 121 0.30 6.38 6.06
CA ASN A 121 -1.10 6.20 6.44
C ASN A 121 -1.56 7.24 7.48
N ALA A 122 -0.71 7.55 8.47
CA ALA A 122 -0.98 8.59 9.45
C ALA A 122 -1.07 9.99 8.80
N THR A 123 -0.16 10.29 7.87
CA THR A 123 -0.15 11.56 7.12
C THR A 123 -1.39 11.69 6.23
N GLN A 124 -1.79 10.61 5.55
CA GLN A 124 -3.04 10.58 4.78
C GLN A 124 -4.27 10.78 5.66
N ALA A 125 -4.34 10.16 6.84
CA ALA A 125 -5.46 10.33 7.76
C ALA A 125 -5.56 11.78 8.28
N ALA A 126 -4.42 12.41 8.58
CA ALA A 126 -4.37 13.82 8.95
C ALA A 126 -4.84 14.73 7.80
N LEU A 127 -4.36 14.48 6.57
CA LEU A 127 -4.76 15.23 5.39
C LEU A 127 -6.27 15.13 5.11
N ARG A 128 -6.87 13.95 5.23
CA ARG A 128 -8.32 13.77 5.10
C ARG A 128 -9.10 14.60 6.12
N THR A 129 -8.61 14.65 7.36
CA THR A 129 -9.23 15.44 8.43
C THR A 129 -9.17 16.94 8.11
N GLU A 130 -8.01 17.43 7.69
CA GLU A 130 -7.81 18.83 7.27
C GLU A 130 -8.67 19.21 6.06
N LEU A 131 -8.75 18.34 5.06
CA LEU A 131 -9.61 18.54 3.89
C LEU A 131 -11.07 18.70 4.31
N LEU A 132 -11.58 17.80 5.15
CA LEU A 132 -12.98 17.86 5.59
C LEU A 132 -13.27 19.13 6.38
N GLU A 133 -12.37 19.54 7.27
CA GLU A 133 -12.49 20.81 7.99
C GLU A 133 -12.53 22.01 7.04
N ARG A 134 -11.65 22.02 6.04
CA ARG A 134 -11.60 23.09 5.04
C ARG A 134 -12.87 23.15 4.20
N ILE A 135 -13.47 22.02 3.86
CA ILE A 135 -14.76 21.97 3.17
C ILE A 135 -15.86 22.59 4.04
N LEU A 136 -15.90 22.26 5.32
CA LEU A 136 -16.93 22.74 6.25
C LEU A 136 -16.85 24.25 6.52
N GLN A 137 -15.64 24.83 6.45
CA GLN A 137 -15.40 26.27 6.59
C GLN A 137 -15.89 27.10 5.38
N ASN A 138 -16.13 26.46 4.23
CA ASN A 138 -16.63 27.13 3.04
C ASN A 138 -18.18 27.10 2.95
N GLY A 139 -18.73 27.92 2.06
CA GLY A 139 -20.17 28.04 1.86
C GLY A 139 -20.80 26.84 1.10
N PRO A 140 -22.14 26.70 1.10
CA PRO A 140 -22.85 25.60 0.42
C PRO A 140 -22.52 25.49 -1.08
N GLY A 141 -22.51 26.60 -1.82
CA GLY A 141 -22.20 26.58 -3.25
C GLY A 141 -20.76 26.15 -3.58
N PHE A 142 -19.82 26.35 -2.66
CA PHE A 142 -18.47 25.80 -2.81
C PHE A 142 -18.50 24.27 -2.72
N PHE A 143 -19.27 23.72 -1.79
CA PHE A 143 -19.38 22.26 -1.63
C PHE A 143 -20.01 21.62 -2.86
N GLU A 144 -21.08 22.20 -3.40
CA GLU A 144 -21.69 21.75 -4.65
C GLU A 144 -20.68 21.75 -5.81
N GLY A 145 -19.96 22.86 -6.00
CA GLY A 145 -18.90 22.95 -7.02
C GLY A 145 -17.79 21.91 -6.83
N LEU A 146 -17.36 21.69 -5.59
CA LEU A 146 -16.36 20.68 -5.26
C LEU A 146 -16.79 19.26 -5.65
N ILE A 147 -18.06 18.91 -5.42
CA ILE A 147 -18.57 17.59 -5.81
C ILE A 147 -18.56 17.43 -7.33
N VAL A 148 -18.87 18.49 -8.07
CA VAL A 148 -18.79 18.47 -9.54
C VAL A 148 -17.35 18.30 -10.00
N ASP A 149 -16.43 19.10 -9.47
CA ASP A 149 -15.00 19.00 -9.81
C ASP A 149 -14.46 17.59 -9.52
N LEU A 150 -14.91 16.99 -8.42
CA LEU A 150 -14.57 15.61 -8.09
C LEU A 150 -15.10 14.60 -9.10
N LEU A 151 -16.39 14.68 -9.44
CA LEU A 151 -16.99 13.77 -10.41
C LEU A 151 -16.35 13.92 -11.80
N VAL A 152 -15.99 15.14 -12.21
CA VAL A 152 -15.26 15.39 -13.45
C VAL A 152 -13.85 14.78 -13.40
N ALA A 153 -13.13 14.94 -12.29
CA ALA A 153 -11.81 14.32 -12.12
C ALA A 153 -11.87 12.78 -12.08
N MET A 154 -13.02 12.21 -11.71
CA MET A 154 -13.32 10.78 -11.80
C MET A 154 -13.71 10.31 -13.21
N GLY A 155 -13.87 11.23 -14.17
CA GLY A 155 -14.21 10.93 -15.56
C GLY A 155 -15.70 11.05 -15.92
N TYR A 156 -16.55 11.54 -15.00
CA TYR A 156 -17.95 11.82 -15.30
C TYR A 156 -18.09 13.17 -16.04
N GLY A 157 -19.21 13.35 -16.75
CA GLY A 157 -19.58 14.60 -17.42
C GLY A 157 -19.14 14.72 -18.88
N GLY A 158 -18.48 13.69 -19.42
CA GLY A 158 -18.10 13.63 -20.82
C GLY A 158 -17.00 14.62 -21.20
N SER A 159 -17.14 15.29 -22.35
CA SER A 159 -16.19 16.34 -22.75
C SER A 159 -16.30 17.55 -21.81
N HIS A 160 -15.16 17.96 -21.23
CA HIS A 160 -14.98 18.95 -20.13
C HIS A 160 -15.85 20.23 -20.18
N ARG A 161 -16.41 20.60 -21.34
CA ARG A 161 -17.27 21.78 -21.50
C ARG A 161 -18.72 21.59 -21.04
N ASN A 162 -19.25 20.36 -21.02
CA ASN A 162 -20.68 20.12 -20.75
C ASN A 162 -21.00 19.73 -19.30
N ALA A 163 -20.01 19.24 -18.54
CA ALA A 163 -20.21 18.71 -17.18
C ALA A 163 -20.72 19.77 -16.18
N ALA A 164 -20.10 20.96 -16.18
CA ALA A 164 -20.45 22.04 -15.26
C ALA A 164 -21.72 22.81 -15.67
N ALA A 165 -22.11 22.77 -16.96
CA ALA A 165 -23.23 23.55 -17.49
C ALA A 165 -24.61 23.01 -17.11
N GLN A 166 -24.70 21.79 -16.57
CA GLN A 166 -25.95 21.19 -16.08
C GLN A 166 -26.23 21.49 -14.60
N LEU A 167 -25.28 22.13 -13.90
CA LEU A 167 -25.47 22.57 -12.53
C LEU A 167 -26.38 23.80 -12.50
N GLY A 168 -27.53 23.70 -11.85
CA GLY A 168 -28.43 24.84 -11.64
C GLY A 168 -29.76 24.80 -12.40
N ARG A 169 -30.12 23.68 -13.02
CA ARG A 169 -31.53 23.40 -13.39
C ARG A 169 -32.15 22.47 -12.35
N THR A 170 -32.31 22.96 -11.12
CA THR A 170 -32.94 22.19 -10.04
C THR A 170 -33.86 23.11 -9.27
N GLY A 171 -35.16 22.96 -9.52
CA GLY A 171 -36.28 23.63 -8.86
C GLY A 171 -37.25 22.63 -8.23
N ASP A 172 -36.79 21.40 -7.99
CA ASP A 172 -37.62 20.24 -7.74
C ASP A 172 -37.02 19.37 -6.63
N GLY A 173 -37.45 19.65 -5.39
CA GLY A 173 -37.71 18.60 -4.39
C GLY A 173 -36.53 17.79 -3.83
N GLY A 174 -35.27 18.19 -3.99
CA GLY A 174 -34.13 17.53 -3.35
C GLY A 174 -33.22 16.77 -4.32
N VAL A 175 -32.77 17.46 -5.37
CA VAL A 175 -31.57 17.13 -6.15
C VAL A 175 -30.81 18.44 -6.29
N ASP A 176 -29.50 18.41 -6.18
CA ASP A 176 -28.67 19.61 -6.29
C ASP A 176 -28.03 19.73 -7.68
N GLY A 177 -27.76 18.60 -8.36
CA GLY A 177 -27.17 18.60 -9.70
C GLY A 177 -27.42 17.34 -10.51
N VAL A 178 -27.14 17.42 -11.81
CA VAL A 178 -27.19 16.29 -12.75
C VAL A 178 -25.89 16.27 -13.54
N ILE A 179 -25.28 15.09 -13.68
CA ILE A 179 -24.07 14.88 -14.47
C ILE A 179 -24.26 13.67 -15.38
N ASN A 180 -23.71 13.72 -16.59
CA ASN A 180 -23.72 12.58 -17.50
C ASN A 180 -22.65 11.56 -17.08
N GLU A 181 -22.93 10.27 -17.16
CA GLU A 181 -21.93 9.20 -16.98
C GLU A 181 -21.05 9.01 -18.22
N ASP A 182 -21.63 9.23 -19.39
CA ASP A 182 -20.96 9.06 -20.67
C ASP A 182 -20.93 10.36 -21.49
N VAL A 183 -20.09 10.36 -22.53
CA VAL A 183 -19.88 11.52 -23.41
C VAL A 183 -21.13 11.87 -24.22
N LEU A 184 -21.95 10.88 -24.58
CA LEU A 184 -23.18 11.04 -25.35
C LEU A 184 -24.36 11.55 -24.48
N GLY A 185 -24.22 11.46 -23.15
CA GLY A 185 -25.23 11.90 -22.20
C GLY A 185 -26.48 11.03 -22.17
N LEU A 186 -26.32 9.75 -22.49
CA LEU A 186 -27.41 8.77 -22.47
C LEU A 186 -27.74 8.37 -21.03
N ASP A 187 -26.70 8.14 -20.23
CA ASP A 187 -26.82 7.85 -18.81
C ASP A 187 -26.59 9.11 -17.99
N ARG A 188 -27.57 9.46 -17.14
CA ARG A 188 -27.50 10.59 -16.21
C ARG A 188 -27.41 10.08 -14.78
N VAL A 189 -26.55 10.73 -14.01
CA VAL A 189 -26.36 10.53 -12.58
C VAL A 189 -26.81 11.79 -11.87
N TYR A 190 -27.78 11.62 -10.96
CA TYR A 190 -28.34 12.72 -10.17
C TYR A 190 -27.56 12.82 -8.86
N VAL A 191 -27.25 14.04 -8.43
CA VAL A 191 -26.39 14.30 -7.28
C VAL A 191 -27.15 15.11 -6.23
N GLN A 192 -27.08 14.64 -4.99
CA GLN A 192 -27.46 15.42 -3.81
C GLN A 192 -26.24 15.56 -2.91
N ALA A 193 -25.94 16.78 -2.51
CA ALA A 193 -24.83 17.17 -1.65
C ALA A 193 -25.38 17.83 -0.38
N LYS A 194 -25.36 17.10 0.76
CA LYS A 194 -25.73 17.68 2.06
C LYS A 194 -24.50 17.99 2.90
N ARG A 195 -24.34 19.27 3.23
CA ARG A 195 -23.31 19.72 4.19
C ARG A 195 -23.88 19.69 5.60
N TYR A 196 -23.38 18.78 6.42
CA TYR A 196 -23.71 18.67 7.85
C TYR A 196 -22.47 18.88 8.71
N THR A 197 -22.67 19.43 9.91
CA THR A 197 -21.62 19.48 10.93
C THR A 197 -21.28 18.07 11.42
N PRO A 198 -20.03 17.84 11.86
CA PRO A 198 -19.63 16.57 12.45
C PRO A 198 -20.57 16.17 13.60
N GLY A 199 -20.97 14.90 13.64
CA GLY A 199 -21.88 14.36 14.66
C GLY A 199 -23.36 14.31 14.26
N THR A 200 -23.76 14.95 13.15
CA THR A 200 -25.12 14.79 12.58
C THR A 200 -25.09 13.73 11.49
N SER A 201 -25.52 12.50 11.77
CA SER A 201 -25.59 11.44 10.75
C SER A 201 -26.78 11.60 9.82
N VAL A 202 -26.59 11.36 8.53
CA VAL A 202 -27.67 11.29 7.54
C VAL A 202 -28.47 10.01 7.74
N GLY A 203 -29.77 10.15 7.95
CA GLY A 203 -30.66 9.03 8.26
C GLY A 203 -31.34 8.46 7.01
N ARG A 204 -32.05 7.35 7.22
CA ARG A 204 -32.93 6.77 6.18
C ARG A 204 -33.93 7.78 5.58
N PRO A 205 -34.58 8.68 6.35
CA PRO A 205 -35.54 9.62 5.78
C PRO A 205 -34.93 10.51 4.67
N ASP A 206 -33.68 10.95 4.84
CA ASP A 206 -32.99 11.76 3.84
C ASP A 206 -32.73 10.98 2.55
N VAL A 207 -32.20 9.75 2.68
CA VAL A 207 -31.92 8.88 1.53
C VAL A 207 -33.21 8.45 0.83
N GLN A 208 -34.28 8.22 1.60
CA GLN A 208 -35.61 7.91 1.06
C GLN A 208 -36.22 9.10 0.31
N ALA A 209 -36.08 10.31 0.84
CA ALA A 209 -36.53 11.53 0.15
C ALA A 209 -35.80 11.70 -1.18
N PHE A 210 -34.48 11.56 -1.20
CA PHE A 210 -33.67 11.61 -2.42
C PHE A 210 -34.11 10.54 -3.44
N THR A 211 -34.32 9.30 -2.97
CA THR A 211 -34.81 8.21 -3.84
C THR A 211 -36.18 8.52 -4.43
N GLY A 212 -37.07 9.16 -3.65
CA GLY A 212 -38.36 9.65 -4.13
C GLY A 212 -38.22 10.67 -5.27
N SER A 213 -37.28 11.61 -5.13
CA SER A 213 -36.96 12.59 -6.18
C SER A 213 -36.39 11.92 -7.43
N LEU A 214 -35.53 10.90 -7.30
CA LEU A 214 -35.04 10.11 -8.43
C LEU A 214 -36.18 9.45 -9.20
N VAL A 215 -37.12 8.80 -8.48
CA VAL A 215 -38.29 8.16 -9.09
C VAL A 215 -39.16 9.18 -9.83
N GLY A 216 -39.41 10.35 -9.21
CA GLY A 216 -40.19 11.43 -9.83
C GLY A 216 -39.56 11.95 -11.12
N LEU A 217 -38.24 11.92 -11.22
CA LEU A 217 -37.46 12.34 -12.38
C LEU A 217 -37.21 11.21 -13.39
N GLY A 218 -37.69 9.99 -13.13
CA GLY A 218 -37.44 8.81 -13.97
C GLY A 218 -35.97 8.35 -13.95
N ALA A 219 -35.21 8.77 -12.93
CA ALA A 219 -33.79 8.47 -12.79
C ALA A 219 -33.55 7.09 -12.15
N THR A 220 -32.56 6.39 -12.67
CA THR A 220 -32.15 5.06 -12.19
C THR A 220 -30.88 5.08 -11.35
N LYS A 221 -30.05 6.12 -11.50
CA LYS A 221 -28.74 6.27 -10.85
C LYS A 221 -28.68 7.59 -10.07
N GLY A 222 -28.12 7.54 -8.86
CA GLY A 222 -27.90 8.73 -8.05
C GLY A 222 -26.71 8.60 -7.11
N VAL A 223 -26.13 9.73 -6.75
CA VAL A 223 -25.05 9.85 -5.77
C VAL A 223 -25.50 10.79 -4.67
N PHE A 224 -25.50 10.30 -3.43
CA PHE A 224 -25.75 11.11 -2.25
C PHE A 224 -24.41 11.34 -1.55
N VAL A 225 -23.98 12.60 -1.51
CA VAL A 225 -22.74 13.03 -0.86
C VAL A 225 -23.06 13.78 0.43
N THR A 226 -22.31 13.49 1.49
CA THR A 226 -22.38 14.22 2.77
C THR A 226 -21.01 14.44 3.36
N THR A 227 -20.83 15.55 4.07
CA THR A 227 -19.63 15.81 4.88
C THR A 227 -19.61 15.03 6.20
N SER A 228 -20.71 14.36 6.54
CA SER A 228 -20.86 13.56 7.76
C SER A 228 -20.88 12.06 7.44
N THR A 229 -21.50 11.24 8.28
CA THR A 229 -21.68 9.79 8.09
C THR A 229 -23.13 9.44 7.77
N PHE A 230 -23.35 8.26 7.18
CA PHE A 230 -24.69 7.69 7.01
C PHE A 230 -25.01 6.73 8.17
N SER A 231 -26.27 6.72 8.60
CA SER A 231 -26.73 5.73 9.57
C SER A 231 -26.75 4.33 8.94
N PRO A 232 -26.56 3.24 9.73
CA PRO A 232 -26.63 1.88 9.20
C PRO A 232 -27.94 1.60 8.45
N GLN A 233 -29.06 2.12 8.95
CA GLN A 233 -30.38 1.97 8.32
C GLN A 233 -30.47 2.70 6.97
N ALA A 234 -29.74 3.82 6.79
CA ALA A 234 -29.68 4.54 5.53
C ALA A 234 -28.90 3.74 4.48
N VAL A 235 -27.76 3.14 4.89
CA VAL A 235 -26.94 2.27 4.05
C VAL A 235 -27.69 1.01 3.63
N GLU A 236 -28.34 0.33 4.59
CA GLU A 236 -29.16 -0.85 4.31
C GLU A 236 -30.33 -0.55 3.38
N PHE A 237 -30.96 0.62 3.54
CA PHE A 237 -32.03 1.06 2.66
C PHE A 237 -31.52 1.27 1.22
N ALA A 238 -30.42 2.01 1.05
CA ALA A 238 -29.83 2.26 -0.27
C ALA A 238 -29.43 0.97 -1.00
N ALA A 239 -29.03 -0.07 -0.26
CA ALA A 239 -28.67 -1.37 -0.84
C ALA A 239 -29.86 -2.23 -1.31
N ARG A 240 -31.09 -1.93 -0.85
CA ARG A 240 -32.29 -2.76 -1.12
C ARG A 240 -33.23 -2.16 -2.17
N ILE A 241 -33.07 -0.89 -2.48
CA ILE A 241 -33.92 -0.19 -3.45
C ILE A 241 -33.52 -0.57 -4.89
N PRO A 242 -34.46 -0.51 -5.85
CA PRO A 242 -34.16 -0.82 -7.25
C PRO A 242 -33.30 0.25 -7.94
N GLN A 243 -33.34 1.51 -7.46
CA GLN A 243 -32.46 2.56 -7.94
C GLN A 243 -31.03 2.34 -7.43
N ARG A 244 -30.04 2.60 -8.29
CA ARG A 244 -28.63 2.53 -7.91
C ARG A 244 -28.21 3.83 -7.24
N VAL A 245 -28.31 3.88 -5.92
CA VAL A 245 -27.88 5.02 -5.10
C VAL A 245 -26.53 4.73 -4.47
N ILE A 246 -25.53 5.53 -4.80
CA ILE A 246 -24.20 5.48 -4.17
C ILE A 246 -24.14 6.51 -3.05
N LEU A 247 -23.74 6.07 -1.86
CA LEU A 247 -23.56 6.92 -0.69
C LEU A 247 -22.08 7.26 -0.52
N ILE A 248 -21.74 8.54 -0.47
CA ILE A 248 -20.38 9.05 -0.25
C ILE A 248 -20.37 9.87 1.03
N ASP A 249 -19.80 9.32 2.09
CA ASP A 249 -19.63 10.01 3.36
C ASP A 249 -18.37 10.88 3.39
N GLY A 250 -18.16 11.65 4.47
CA GLY A 250 -17.03 12.58 4.55
C GLY A 250 -15.65 11.88 4.46
N LYS A 251 -15.56 10.63 4.94
CA LYS A 251 -14.34 9.84 4.82
C LYS A 251 -14.10 9.42 3.37
N ARG A 252 -15.10 8.84 2.71
CA ARG A 252 -15.00 8.41 1.31
C ARG A 252 -14.80 9.59 0.36
N LEU A 253 -15.44 10.72 0.64
CA LEU A 253 -15.27 11.96 -0.10
C LEU A 253 -13.80 12.40 -0.11
N THR A 254 -13.18 12.47 1.06
CA THR A 254 -11.77 12.92 1.18
C THR A 254 -10.77 11.91 0.61
N GLU A 255 -11.06 10.61 0.70
CA GLU A 255 -10.31 9.57 -0.02
C GLU A 255 -10.34 9.80 -1.53
N LEU A 256 -11.52 9.99 -2.11
CA LEU A 256 -11.70 10.23 -3.54
C LEU A 256 -11.02 11.54 -3.98
N MET A 257 -11.10 12.60 -3.17
CA MET A 257 -10.41 13.85 -3.44
C MET A 257 -8.90 13.67 -3.54
N ILE A 258 -8.30 12.88 -2.63
CA ILE A 258 -6.87 12.59 -2.65
C ILE A 258 -6.52 11.72 -3.86
N GLU A 259 -7.30 10.67 -4.12
CA GLU A 259 -7.11 9.72 -5.23
C GLU A 259 -7.14 10.41 -6.60
N HIS A 260 -8.07 11.36 -6.78
CA HIS A 260 -8.27 12.08 -8.04
C HIS A 260 -7.60 13.47 -8.08
N GLY A 261 -6.82 13.83 -7.07
CA GLY A 261 -6.05 15.09 -7.07
C GLY A 261 -6.88 16.37 -6.92
N VAL A 262 -8.07 16.28 -6.33
CA VAL A 262 -9.02 17.41 -6.17
C VAL A 262 -8.79 18.07 -4.81
N GLY A 263 -8.47 19.37 -4.82
CA GLY A 263 -8.19 20.12 -3.58
C GLY A 263 -6.87 19.75 -2.91
N VAL A 264 -6.03 18.93 -3.54
CA VAL A 264 -4.70 18.52 -3.04
C VAL A 264 -3.62 18.72 -4.11
N ARG A 265 -2.36 18.78 -3.68
CA ARG A 265 -1.19 18.82 -4.56
C ARG A 265 -0.05 18.01 -3.98
N SER A 266 0.73 17.35 -4.83
CA SER A 266 1.93 16.65 -4.42
C SER A 266 2.99 17.64 -3.92
N SER A 267 3.41 17.50 -2.66
CA SER A 267 4.47 18.32 -2.06
C SER A 267 5.86 17.69 -2.26
N ARG A 268 5.97 16.37 -2.11
CA ARG A 268 7.22 15.61 -2.27
C ARG A 268 6.92 14.19 -2.72
N VAL A 269 7.81 13.62 -3.53
CA VAL A 269 7.79 12.20 -3.94
C VAL A 269 9.02 11.51 -3.35
N LEU A 270 8.83 10.39 -2.67
CA LEU A 270 9.89 9.50 -2.21
C LEU A 270 9.94 8.29 -3.14
N GLU A 271 11.08 8.08 -3.80
CA GLU A 271 11.27 6.96 -4.72
C GLU A 271 12.22 5.93 -4.09
N PHE A 272 11.76 4.68 -4.00
CA PHE A 272 12.56 3.56 -3.50
C PHE A 272 13.12 2.77 -4.67
N LYS A 273 14.45 2.70 -4.78
CA LYS A 273 15.13 1.88 -5.79
C LYS A 273 15.39 0.49 -5.24
N ARG A 274 15.25 -0.52 -6.09
CA ARG A 274 15.67 -1.90 -5.82
C ARG A 274 16.64 -2.33 -6.91
N ILE A 275 17.50 -3.29 -6.58
CA ILE A 275 18.41 -3.90 -7.54
C ILE A 275 17.55 -4.57 -8.62
N ASP A 276 17.82 -4.23 -9.87
CA ASP A 276 17.32 -4.95 -11.03
C ASP A 276 18.24 -6.15 -11.27
N GLU A 277 17.82 -7.33 -10.83
CA GLU A 277 18.64 -8.56 -10.93
C GLU A 277 18.83 -8.99 -12.40
N ASP A 278 17.90 -8.66 -13.30
CA ASP A 278 17.96 -9.01 -14.72
C ASP A 278 19.11 -8.27 -15.42
N PHE A 279 19.47 -7.07 -14.95
CA PHE A 279 20.63 -6.32 -15.43
C PHE A 279 21.96 -7.05 -15.18
N PHE A 280 22.05 -7.91 -14.16
CA PHE A 280 23.29 -8.57 -13.74
C PHE A 280 23.41 -10.03 -14.19
N VAL A 281 22.49 -10.53 -15.02
CA VAL A 281 22.60 -11.86 -15.64
C VAL A 281 23.48 -11.75 -16.89
N GLU A 282 24.69 -12.33 -16.86
CA GLU A 282 25.51 -12.52 -18.07
C GLU A 282 24.86 -13.60 -18.96
N GLU A 283 24.67 -13.32 -20.26
CA GLU A 283 24.20 -14.29 -21.27
C GLU A 283 25.11 -15.53 -21.42
#